data_AF-A0A1G2Y0T3-F1
#
_entry.id   AF-A0A1G2Y0T3-F1
#
_cell.length_a   1.000
_cell.length_b   1.000
_cell.length_c   1.000
_cell.angle_alpha   90.00
_cell.angle_beta   90.00
_cell.angle_gamma   90.00
#
_symmetry.space_group_name_H-M   'P 1'
#
loop_
_entity.id
_entity.type
_entity.pdbx_description
1 polymer ?
#
loop_
_entity_poly.entity_id
_entity_poly.type
_entity_poly.pdbx_seq_one_letter_code
_entity_poly.pdbx_strand_id
1 'polypeptide(L)'
;MDQQQCQSCSMKDHCSQVYKTLGESKIPNVLTKVILAFLLPLILFILTIVAAERLLTEKLINEAAINLISFAAAAAVIFLYLIILKIWRRNN
;
A
#
# COMPACT_ATOMS: atom_id res chain seq x y z
N MET A 1 -8.83 -9.11 29.46
CA MET A 1 -7.42 -9.25 29.84
C MET A 1 -7.40 -9.52 31.34
N ASP A 2 -7.23 -10.79 31.70
CA ASP A 2 -7.27 -11.31 33.07
C ASP A 2 -6.26 -10.60 33.97
N GLN A 3 -6.72 -9.89 35.00
CA GLN A 3 -5.85 -9.13 35.92
C GLN A 3 -5.02 -10.03 36.86
N GLN A 4 -5.22 -11.35 36.84
CA GLN A 4 -4.55 -12.29 37.74
C GLN A 4 -3.12 -12.68 37.33
N GLN A 5 -2.70 -12.44 36.08
CA GLN A 5 -1.36 -12.84 35.62
C GLN A 5 -0.20 -11.90 36.04
N CYS A 6 -0.48 -10.78 36.71
CA CYS A 6 0.53 -9.80 37.14
C CYS A 6 0.80 -9.76 38.65
N GLN A 7 0.34 -10.75 39.43
CA GLN A 7 0.51 -10.73 40.89
C GLN A 7 1.92 -11.15 41.38
N SER A 8 2.69 -11.89 40.58
CA SER A 8 4.07 -12.31 40.93
C SER A 8 5.17 -11.68 40.07
N CYS A 9 4.88 -10.57 39.38
CA CYS A 9 5.87 -9.90 38.55
C CYS A 9 6.57 -8.80 39.34
N SER A 10 7.87 -8.93 39.59
CA SER A 10 8.71 -7.92 40.26
C SER A 10 8.72 -6.55 39.55
N MET A 11 8.23 -6.48 38.32
CA MET A 11 8.19 -5.30 37.45
C MET A 11 6.75 -4.84 37.15
N LYS A 12 5.77 -5.20 38.00
CA LYS A 12 4.35 -4.85 37.85
C LYS A 12 4.14 -3.35 37.59
N ASP A 13 4.85 -2.49 38.32
CA ASP A 13 4.76 -1.03 38.18
C ASP A 13 5.41 -0.52 36.89
N HIS A 14 6.47 -1.19 36.43
CA HIS A 14 7.14 -0.87 35.17
C HIS A 14 6.33 -1.32 33.94
N CYS A 15 5.49 -2.35 34.06
CA CYS A 15 4.69 -2.85 32.95
C CYS A 15 3.72 -1.78 32.42
N SER A 16 3.03 -1.08 33.32
CA SER A 16 2.17 0.06 32.95
C SER A 16 2.98 1.20 32.32
N GLN A 17 4.17 1.47 32.85
CA GLN A 17 5.05 2.53 32.37
C GLN A 17 5.59 2.26 30.96
N VAL A 18 5.93 0.99 30.66
CA VAL A 18 6.35 0.55 29.32
C VAL A 18 5.20 0.68 28.33
N TYR A 19 3.99 0.25 28.68
CA TYR A 19 2.81 0.42 27.82
C TYR A 19 2.47 1.89 27.57
N LYS A 20 2.62 2.75 28.60
CA LYS A 20 2.42 4.19 28.45
C LYS A 20 3.47 4.82 27.53
N THR A 21 4.73 4.42 27.67
CA THR A 21 5.83 4.88 26.81
C THR A 21 5.65 4.43 25.36
N LEU A 22 5.18 3.20 25.14
CA LEU A 22 4.86 2.67 23.82
C LEU A 22 3.61 3.33 23.22
N GLY A 23 2.61 3.67 24.05
CA GLY A 23 1.40 4.36 23.63
C GLY A 23 1.61 5.84 23.27
N GLU A 24 2.52 6.52 23.98
CA GLU A 24 2.93 7.90 23.68
C GLU A 24 4.02 7.98 22.59
N SER A 25 4.56 6.84 22.16
CA SER A 25 5.57 6.80 21.12
C SER A 25 5.00 7.31 19.78
N LYS A 26 5.69 8.27 19.18
CA LYS A 26 5.38 8.81 17.84
C LYS A 26 5.78 7.83 16.74
N ILE A 27 5.39 6.57 16.84
CA ILE A 27 5.67 5.56 15.81
C ILE A 27 4.85 5.91 14.57
N PRO A 28 5.45 5.85 13.36
CA PRO A 28 4.73 6.13 12.12
C PRO A 28 3.50 5.24 12.00
N ASN A 29 2.37 5.83 11.62
CA ASN A 29 1.08 5.14 11.55
C ASN A 29 1.14 3.96 10.56
N VAL A 30 1.32 2.76 11.11
CA VAL A 30 1.41 1.51 10.34
C VAL A 30 0.07 1.17 9.70
N LEU A 31 -1.03 1.49 10.38
CA LEU A 31 -2.39 1.27 9.88
C LEU A 31 -2.61 1.98 8.54
N THR A 32 -2.21 3.24 8.43
CA THR A 32 -2.33 3.97 7.15
C THR A 32 -1.47 3.33 6.05
N LYS A 33 -0.25 2.88 6.37
CA LYS A 33 0.61 2.19 5.40
C LYS A 33 0.00 0.88 4.91
N VAL A 34 -0.59 0.10 5.81
CA VAL A 34 -1.26 -1.17 5.48
C VAL A 34 -2.50 -0.91 4.63
N ILE A 35 -3.36 0.01 5.05
CA ILE A 35 -4.56 0.39 4.29
C ILE A 35 -4.17 0.82 2.88
N LEU A 36 -3.16 1.69 2.75
CA LEU A 36 -2.71 2.15 1.44
C LEU A 36 -2.14 1.00 0.61
N ALA A 37 -1.33 0.13 1.20
CA ALA A 37 -0.74 -1.02 0.51
C ALA A 37 -1.78 -2.01 -0.02
N PHE A 38 -2.95 -2.13 0.62
CA PHE A 38 -4.02 -3.02 0.17
C PHE A 38 -5.05 -2.33 -0.73
N LEU A 39 -5.52 -1.13 -0.37
CA LEU A 39 -6.55 -0.42 -1.14
C LEU A 39 -6.02 0.12 -2.45
N LEU A 40 -4.78 0.65 -2.46
CA LEU A 40 -4.26 1.34 -3.64
C LEU A 40 -4.10 0.41 -4.84
N PRO A 41 -3.54 -0.82 -4.72
CA PRO A 41 -3.50 -1.77 -5.82
C PRO A 41 -4.89 -2.19 -6.30
N LEU A 42 -5.85 -2.37 -5.40
CA LEU A 42 -7.22 -2.76 -5.74
C LEU A 42 -7.91 -1.66 -6.56
N ILE A 43 -7.82 -0.40 -6.11
CA ILE A 43 -8.40 0.75 -6.81
C ILE A 43 -7.75 0.89 -8.19
N LEU A 44 -6.42 0.79 -8.27
CA LEU A 44 -5.71 0.84 -9.55
C LEU A 44 -6.18 -0.27 -10.50
N PHE A 45 -6.32 -1.50 -10.01
CA PHE A 45 -6.78 -2.65 -10.80
C PHE A 45 -8.17 -2.41 -11.40
N ILE A 46 -9.12 -1.96 -10.56
CA ILE A 46 -10.49 -1.64 -11.00
C ILE A 46 -10.46 -0.53 -12.06
N LEU A 47 -9.71 0.55 -11.82
CA LEU A 47 -9.59 1.65 -12.76
C LEU A 47 -8.97 1.21 -14.09
N THR A 48 -7.95 0.34 -14.07
CA THR A 48 -7.37 -0.21 -15.30
C THR A 48 -8.34 -1.07 -16.07
N ILE A 49 -9.17 -1.88 -15.41
CA ILE A 49 -10.19 -2.69 -16.09
C ILE A 49 -11.23 -1.78 -16.74
N VAL A 50 -11.78 -0.81 -16.00
CA VAL A 50 -12.80 0.10 -16.54
C VAL A 50 -12.24 0.93 -17.70
N ALA A 51 -11.00 1.41 -17.58
CA ALA A 51 -10.34 2.15 -18.66
C ALA A 51 -10.09 1.25 -19.88
N ALA A 52 -9.61 0.03 -19.67
CA ALA A 52 -9.40 -0.94 -20.73
C ALA A 52 -10.73 -1.25 -21.42
N GLU A 53 -11.78 -1.59 -20.68
CA GLU A 53 -13.09 -1.93 -21.22
C GLU A 53 -13.66 -0.78 -22.07
N ARG A 54 -13.62 0.46 -21.59
CA ARG A 54 -14.08 1.63 -22.35
C ARG A 54 -13.22 1.90 -23.59
N LEU A 55 -11.89 1.81 -23.45
CA LEU A 55 -10.99 2.02 -24.59
C LEU A 55 -11.16 0.91 -25.63
N LEU A 56 -11.33 -0.35 -25.22
CA LEU A 56 -11.53 -1.48 -26.12
C LEU A 56 -12.88 -1.42 -26.82
N THR A 57 -13.96 -1.05 -26.12
CA THR A 57 -15.30 -0.93 -26.73
C THR A 57 -15.45 0.28 -27.65
N GLU A 58 -14.77 1.40 -27.39
CA GLU A 58 -14.81 2.58 -28.27
C GLU A 58 -13.75 2.56 -29.40
N LYS A 59 -12.60 1.88 -29.23
CA LYS A 59 -11.45 1.97 -30.18
C LYS A 59 -11.26 0.79 -31.14
N LEU A 60 -12.21 -0.14 -31.22
CA LEU A 60 -12.23 -1.18 -32.27
C LEU A 60 -12.25 -0.63 -33.72
N ILE A 61 -12.28 0.70 -33.90
CA ILE A 61 -12.32 1.38 -35.20
C ILE A 61 -10.93 1.80 -35.73
N ASN A 62 -9.84 1.81 -34.93
CA ASN A 62 -8.55 2.33 -35.42
C ASN A 62 -7.30 1.65 -34.82
N GLU A 63 -6.72 0.70 -35.57
CA GLU A 63 -5.60 -0.17 -35.14
C GLU A 63 -4.33 0.58 -34.71
N ALA A 64 -4.02 1.73 -35.34
CA ALA A 64 -2.85 2.54 -35.00
C ALA A 64 -2.92 3.12 -33.57
N ALA A 65 -4.13 3.46 -33.11
CA ALA A 65 -4.34 3.98 -31.77
C ALA A 65 -4.18 2.90 -30.69
N ILE A 66 -4.50 1.65 -31.00
CA ILE A 66 -4.34 0.51 -30.09
C ILE A 66 -2.86 0.25 -29.82
N ASN A 67 -2.03 0.25 -30.86
CA ASN A 67 -0.58 0.04 -30.70
C ASN A 67 0.08 1.13 -29.86
N LEU A 68 -0.29 2.40 -30.06
CA LEU A 68 0.24 3.51 -29.27
C LEU A 68 -0.19 3.43 -27.80
N ILE A 69 -1.44 3.04 -27.52
CA ILE A 69 -1.93 2.87 -26.14
C ILE A 69 -1.22 1.70 -25.47
N SER A 70 -1.09 0.55 -26.14
CA SER A 70 -0.36 -0.60 -25.60
C SER A 70 1.08 -0.25 -25.27
N PHE A 71 1.75 0.49 -26.15
CA PHE A 71 3.11 0.94 -25.91
C PHE A 71 3.21 1.91 -24.74
N ALA A 72 2.30 2.91 -24.67
CA ALA A 72 2.24 3.85 -23.57
C ALA A 72 1.92 3.17 -22.23
N ALA A 73 1.03 2.18 -22.22
CA ALA A 73 0.69 1.40 -21.05
C ALA A 73 1.89 0.57 -20.56
N ALA A 74 2.59 -0.12 -21.47
CA ALA A 74 3.80 -0.85 -21.14
C ALA A 74 4.88 0.07 -20.55
N ALA A 75 5.09 1.24 -21.15
CA ALA A 75 6.03 2.25 -20.63
C ALA A 75 5.63 2.74 -19.23
N ALA A 76 4.34 2.99 -18.99
CA ALA A 76 3.83 3.42 -17.69
C ALA A 76 4.05 2.35 -16.60
N VAL A 77 3.80 1.08 -16.91
CA VAL A 77 4.03 -0.04 -15.98
C VAL A 77 5.50 -0.15 -15.61
N ILE A 78 6.40 -0.09 -16.61
CA ILE A 78 7.85 -0.13 -16.38
C ILE A 78 8.29 1.05 -15.52
N PHE A 79 7.77 2.25 -15.79
CA PHE A 79 8.12 3.45 -15.05
C PHE A 79 7.66 3.37 -13.59
N LEU A 80 6.43 2.90 -13.34
CA LEU A 80 5.91 2.67 -12.00
C LEU A 80 6.74 1.63 -11.24
N TYR A 81 7.11 0.54 -11.89
CA TYR A 81 7.99 -0.48 -11.31
C TYR A 81 9.34 0.10 -10.89
N LEU A 82 9.97 0.92 -11.73
CA LEU A 82 11.23 1.60 -11.42
C LEU A 82 11.08 2.59 -10.25
N ILE A 83 9.96 3.32 -10.17
CA ILE A 83 9.67 4.21 -9.05
C ILE A 83 9.53 3.43 -7.75
N ILE A 84 8.78 2.33 -7.76
CA ILE A 84 8.60 1.48 -6.58
C ILE A 84 9.94 0.93 -6.11
N LEU A 85 10.76 0.39 -7.02
CA LEU A 85 12.12 -0.08 -6.71
C LEU A 85 12.99 1.04 -6.14
N LYS A 86 12.94 2.24 -6.72
CA LYS A 86 13.72 3.39 -6.25
C LYS A 86 13.30 3.83 -4.85
N ILE A 87 12.00 3.84 -4.57
CA ILE A 87 11.45 4.16 -3.25
C ILE A 87 11.84 3.09 -2.23
N TRP A 88 11.75 1.81 -2.60
CA TRP A 88 12.11 0.69 -1.73
C TRP A 88 13.61 0.73 -1.37
N ARG A 89 14.48 0.96 -2.36
CA ARG A 89 15.93 1.14 -2.16
C ARG A 89 16.30 2.39 -1.36
N ARG A 90 15.45 3.43 -1.34
CA ARG A 90 15.69 4.64 -0.54
C ARG A 90 15.25 4.47 0.92
N ASN A 91 14.32 3.55 1.17
CA ASN A 91 13.77 3.26 2.49
C ASN A 91 14.52 2.13 3.22
N ASN A 92 15.23 1.27 2.49
CA ASN A 92 16.19 0.29 3.01
C ASN A 92 17.61 0.88 3.01
#